data_AF-A0A6V7H2B1-F1
#
_entry.id   AF-A0A6V7H2B1-F1
#
_cell.length_a   1.000
_cell.length_b   1.000
_cell.length_c   1.000
_cell.angle_alpha   90.00
_cell.angle_beta   90.00
_cell.angle_gamma   90.00
#
_symmetry.space_group_name_H-M   'P 1'
#
loop_
_entity.id
_entity.type
_entity.pdbx_description
1 polymer ?
#
loop_
_entity_poly.entity_id
_entity_poly.type
_entity_poly.pdbx_seq_one_letter_code
_entity_poly.pdbx_strand_id
1 'polypeptide(L)'
;GQTKEEVIETNERLRIVRIRLDGSYEIAKRALVELMCKYTDSKQVRNVFQRYNLLKLMIKDVIKLETQYWTLVDIPKQEKQETVPAFVLRACSIMEKTHKSGEGVKTSARLAEEADTKRERIERLESMTTVQVETENTQMTNDLYRLLKKYTGLRNLIRDLKEEYNSSKVYPIFPRYPILKDMIKDIMHNPDYMEVCHEVDQA
;
A
#
# COMPACT_ATOMS: atom_id res chain seq x y z
N GLY A 1 -16.09 -26.54 14.84
CA GLY A 1 -14.75 -26.14 14.38
C GLY A 1 -14.75 -26.16 12.87
N GLN A 2 -13.89 -25.35 12.23
CA GLN A 2 -13.71 -25.38 10.78
C GLN A 2 -13.10 -26.72 10.35
N THR A 3 -13.37 -27.15 9.12
CA THR A 3 -12.72 -28.32 8.54
C THR A 3 -11.26 -28.00 8.18
N LYS A 4 -10.41 -29.02 8.06
CA LYS A 4 -9.02 -28.81 7.65
C LYS A 4 -8.92 -28.07 6.30
N GLU A 5 -9.81 -28.40 5.38
CA GLU A 5 -9.89 -27.78 4.05
C GLU A 5 -10.24 -26.28 4.14
N GLU A 6 -11.23 -25.91 4.97
CA GLU A 6 -11.61 -24.50 5.21
C GLU A 6 -10.47 -23.68 5.84
N VAL A 7 -9.71 -24.27 6.75
CA VAL A 7 -8.57 -23.61 7.41
C VAL A 7 -7.41 -23.42 6.41
N ILE A 8 -7.16 -24.40 5.53
CA ILE A 8 -6.18 -24.29 4.44
C ILE A 8 -6.60 -23.24 3.42
N GLU A 9 -7.87 -23.21 3.02
CA GLU A 9 -8.41 -22.19 2.12
C GLU A 9 -8.23 -20.78 2.72
N THR A 10 -8.53 -20.62 4.01
CA THR A 10 -8.30 -19.35 4.71
C THR A 10 -6.83 -18.94 4.68
N ASN A 11 -5.90 -19.89 4.85
CA ASN A 11 -4.46 -19.64 4.78
C ASN A 11 -4.06 -19.08 3.41
N GLU A 12 -4.53 -19.69 2.34
CA GLU A 12 -4.25 -19.27 0.97
C GLU A 12 -4.80 -17.87 0.68
N ARG A 13 -6.04 -17.59 1.10
CA ARG A 13 -6.66 -16.27 0.94
C ARG A 13 -5.85 -15.17 1.62
N LEU A 14 -5.43 -15.40 2.87
CA LEU A 14 -4.59 -14.47 3.64
C LEU A 14 -3.25 -14.21 2.93
N ARG A 15 -2.62 -15.24 2.36
CA ARG A 15 -1.32 -15.13 1.68
C ARG A 15 -1.39 -14.35 0.38
N ILE A 16 -2.37 -14.65 -0.48
CA ILE A 16 -2.58 -13.95 -1.75
C ILE A 16 -2.75 -12.45 -1.48
N VAL A 17 -3.58 -12.12 -0.50
CA VAL A 17 -3.89 -10.74 -0.13
C VAL A 17 -2.67 -10.05 0.46
N ARG A 18 -1.90 -10.73 1.32
CA ARG A 18 -0.65 -10.21 1.85
C ARG A 18 0.33 -9.84 0.75
N ILE A 19 0.62 -10.74 -0.20
CA ILE A 19 1.57 -10.49 -1.29
C ILE A 19 1.16 -9.25 -2.10
N ARG A 20 -0.12 -9.17 -2.46
CA ARG A 20 -0.63 -8.04 -3.24
C ARG A 20 -0.57 -6.73 -2.47
N LEU A 21 -0.98 -6.75 -1.20
CA LEU A 21 -0.97 -5.57 -0.35
C LEU A 21 0.46 -5.06 -0.11
N ASP A 22 1.41 -5.97 0.10
CA ASP A 22 2.84 -5.69 0.26
C ASP A 22 3.39 -4.96 -0.97
N GLY A 23 3.07 -5.44 -2.18
CA GLY A 23 3.44 -4.77 -3.42
C GLY A 23 2.89 -3.34 -3.52
N SER A 24 1.60 -3.13 -3.21
CA SER A 24 1.02 -1.79 -3.20
C SER A 24 1.59 -0.89 -2.09
N TYR A 25 1.90 -1.46 -0.93
CA TYR A 25 2.56 -0.76 0.17
C TYR A 25 3.94 -0.28 -0.23
N GLU A 26 4.77 -1.12 -0.82
CA GLU A 26 6.12 -0.78 -1.27
C GLU A 26 6.12 0.30 -2.37
N ILE A 27 5.12 0.29 -3.27
CA ILE A 27 4.95 1.35 -4.27
C ILE A 27 4.63 2.68 -3.60
N ALA A 28 3.67 2.71 -2.67
CA ALA A 28 3.28 3.93 -1.95
C ALA A 28 4.44 4.46 -1.10
N LYS A 29 5.10 3.58 -0.33
CA LYS A 29 6.29 3.87 0.48
C LYS A 29 7.38 4.51 -0.34
N ARG A 30 7.79 3.86 -1.44
CA ARG A 30 8.86 4.36 -2.31
C ARG A 30 8.55 5.73 -2.88
N ALA A 31 7.31 5.97 -3.32
CA ALA A 31 6.92 7.26 -3.88
C ALA A 31 6.99 8.39 -2.85
N LEU A 32 6.57 8.14 -1.61
CA LEU A 32 6.64 9.12 -0.53
C LEU A 32 8.08 9.37 -0.06
N VAL A 33 8.92 8.34 0.02
CA VAL A 33 10.35 8.49 0.30
C VAL A 33 11.07 9.26 -0.83
N GLU A 34 10.75 8.96 -2.09
CA GLU A 34 11.34 9.66 -3.24
C GLU A 34 10.90 11.14 -3.31
N LEU A 35 9.64 11.44 -2.99
CA LEU A 35 9.14 12.82 -2.82
C LEU A 35 10.03 13.59 -1.83
N MET A 36 10.44 12.92 -0.77
CA MET A 36 11.22 13.48 0.32
C MET A 36 12.68 13.72 0.00
N CYS A 37 13.32 12.78 -0.67
CA CYS A 37 14.64 12.97 -1.24
C CYS A 37 14.63 14.17 -2.22
N LYS A 38 13.70 14.17 -3.19
CA LYS A 38 13.56 15.25 -4.17
C LYS A 38 13.30 16.61 -3.51
N TYR A 39 12.47 16.67 -2.47
CA TYR A 39 12.19 17.90 -1.74
C TYR A 39 13.44 18.43 -1.01
N THR A 40 14.19 17.53 -0.38
CA THR A 40 15.45 17.88 0.31
C THR A 40 16.46 18.44 -0.67
N ASP A 41 16.65 17.78 -1.81
CA ASP A 41 17.56 18.23 -2.88
C ASP A 41 17.13 19.57 -3.47
N SER A 42 15.82 19.80 -3.61
CA SER A 42 15.28 21.06 -4.14
C SER A 42 15.69 22.29 -3.32
N LYS A 43 16.08 22.12 -2.04
CA LYS A 43 16.52 23.22 -1.17
C LYS A 43 17.80 23.88 -1.68
N GLN A 44 18.60 23.18 -2.49
CA GLN A 44 19.81 23.73 -3.11
C GLN A 44 19.51 24.67 -4.30
N VAL A 45 18.30 24.62 -4.85
CA VAL A 45 17.90 25.44 -6.00
C VAL A 45 17.53 26.85 -5.54
N ARG A 46 18.40 27.82 -5.85
CA ARG A 46 18.19 29.25 -5.51
C ARG A 46 17.08 29.92 -6.30
N ASN A 47 16.87 29.51 -7.56
CA ASN A 47 15.84 30.10 -8.41
C ASN A 47 14.44 29.59 -8.00
N VAL A 48 13.60 30.49 -7.52
CA VAL A 48 12.26 30.17 -6.99
C VAL A 48 11.34 29.58 -8.07
N PHE A 49 11.42 30.05 -9.32
CA PHE A 49 10.59 29.53 -10.42
C PHE A 49 10.99 28.10 -10.81
N GLN A 50 12.29 27.83 -10.88
CA GLN A 50 12.81 26.47 -11.11
C GLN A 50 12.40 25.55 -9.96
N ARG A 51 12.61 25.98 -8.72
CA ARG A 51 12.22 25.21 -7.54
C ARG A 51 10.73 24.95 -7.48
N TYR A 52 9.89 25.95 -7.79
CA TYR A 52 8.44 25.79 -7.90
C TYR A 52 8.06 24.68 -8.90
N ASN A 53 8.71 24.65 -10.08
CA ASN A 53 8.48 23.60 -11.06
C ASN A 53 8.89 22.21 -10.53
N LEU A 54 10.00 22.10 -9.80
CA LEU A 54 10.40 20.84 -9.16
C LEU A 54 9.35 20.37 -8.13
N LEU A 55 8.88 21.26 -7.24
CA LEU A 55 7.85 20.92 -6.25
C LEU A 55 6.58 20.41 -6.92
N LYS A 56 6.16 21.09 -7.99
CA LYS A 56 5.02 20.69 -8.80
C LYS A 56 5.21 19.30 -9.41
N LEU A 57 6.39 18.99 -9.95
CA LEU A 57 6.69 17.71 -10.59
C LEU A 57 6.71 16.56 -9.58
N MET A 58 7.39 16.73 -8.45
CA MET A 58 7.47 15.67 -7.43
C MET A 58 6.09 15.37 -6.80
N ILE A 59 5.24 16.38 -6.59
CA ILE A 59 3.86 16.14 -6.14
C ILE A 59 3.06 15.40 -7.23
N LYS A 60 3.20 15.81 -8.49
CA LYS A 60 2.56 15.12 -9.62
C LYS A 60 2.98 13.65 -9.72
N ASP A 61 4.24 13.35 -9.43
CA ASP A 61 4.76 11.98 -9.41
C ASP A 61 4.09 11.10 -8.36
N VAL A 62 3.72 11.66 -7.21
CA VAL A 62 3.05 10.89 -6.15
C VAL A 62 1.55 10.76 -6.44
N ILE A 63 0.87 11.86 -6.75
CA ILE A 63 -0.60 11.84 -6.94
C ILE A 63 -1.03 11.07 -8.20
N LYS A 64 -0.10 10.77 -9.14
CA LYS A 64 -0.41 9.91 -10.29
C LYS A 64 -0.82 8.50 -9.84
N LEU A 65 -0.31 8.02 -8.71
CA LEU A 65 -0.67 6.73 -8.13
C LEU A 65 -2.17 6.66 -7.81
N GLU A 66 -2.77 7.77 -7.37
CA GLU A 66 -4.21 7.90 -7.11
C GLU A 66 -5.06 8.11 -8.38
N THR A 67 -4.42 8.26 -9.54
CA THR A 67 -5.12 8.30 -10.84
C THR A 67 -4.97 6.98 -11.61
N GLN A 68 -3.98 6.17 -11.24
CA GLN A 68 -3.74 4.84 -11.79
C GLN A 68 -4.40 3.80 -10.87
N TYR A 69 -5.71 3.61 -11.06
CA TYR A 69 -6.59 2.73 -10.29
C TYR A 69 -6.12 1.26 -10.12
N TRP A 70 -5.13 0.81 -10.90
CA TRP A 70 -4.48 -0.50 -10.76
C TRP A 70 -3.28 -0.53 -9.83
N THR A 71 -2.65 0.61 -9.59
CA THR A 71 -1.36 0.71 -8.89
C THR A 71 -1.53 0.62 -7.38
N LEU A 72 -2.63 1.16 -6.86
CA LEU A 72 -2.98 1.14 -5.44
C LEU A 72 -4.30 0.37 -5.24
N VAL A 73 -4.32 -0.53 -4.26
CA VAL A 73 -5.49 -1.32 -3.89
C VAL A 73 -6.45 -0.51 -3.05
N ASP A 74 -7.75 -0.65 -3.31
CA ASP A 74 -8.77 -0.10 -2.44
C ASP A 74 -9.06 -0.99 -1.22
N ILE A 75 -8.99 -0.42 -0.02
CA ILE A 75 -9.17 -1.13 1.24
C ILE A 75 -10.36 -0.52 1.99
N PRO A 76 -11.30 -1.34 2.47
CA PRO A 76 -12.41 -0.82 3.27
C PRO A 76 -11.91 -0.18 4.57
N LYS A 77 -12.69 0.77 5.11
CA LYS A 77 -12.51 1.20 6.50
C LYS A 77 -13.05 0.11 7.44
N GLN A 78 -12.31 -0.17 8.52
CA GLN A 78 -12.79 -1.06 9.59
C GLN A 78 -13.98 -0.41 10.30
N GLU A 79 -15.04 -1.18 10.53
CA GLU A 79 -16.21 -0.70 11.26
C GLU A 79 -15.97 -0.75 12.77
N LYS A 80 -16.59 0.15 13.54
CA LYS A 80 -16.30 0.29 14.99
C LYS A 80 -16.53 -0.99 15.81
N GLN A 81 -17.46 -1.85 15.37
CA GLN A 81 -17.82 -3.09 16.06
C GLN A 81 -17.18 -4.33 15.39
N GLU A 82 -16.43 -4.14 14.31
CA GLU A 82 -15.84 -5.23 13.54
C GLU A 82 -14.55 -5.73 14.20
N THR A 83 -14.49 -7.04 14.46
CA THR A 83 -13.30 -7.68 14.99
C THR A 83 -12.17 -7.66 13.96
N VAL A 84 -10.92 -7.69 14.40
CA VAL A 84 -9.74 -7.71 13.51
C VAL A 84 -9.81 -8.84 12.47
N PRO A 85 -10.12 -10.11 12.83
CA PRO A 85 -10.24 -11.17 11.85
C PRO A 85 -11.35 -10.93 10.81
N ALA A 86 -12.51 -10.43 11.24
CA ALA A 86 -13.62 -10.13 10.33
C ALA A 86 -13.24 -9.04 9.32
N PHE A 87 -12.56 -7.98 9.79
CA PHE A 87 -12.05 -6.91 8.94
C PHE A 87 -11.05 -7.42 7.91
N VAL A 88 -10.07 -8.22 8.33
CA VAL A 88 -9.06 -8.79 7.44
C VAL A 88 -9.70 -9.66 6.36
N LEU A 89 -10.63 -10.55 6.73
CA LEU A 89 -11.32 -11.41 5.77
C LEU A 89 -12.22 -10.62 4.80
N ARG A 90 -12.80 -9.51 5.24
CA ARG A 90 -13.54 -8.59 4.36
C ARG A 90 -12.62 -7.89 3.37
N ALA A 91 -11.45 -7.43 3.82
CA ALA A 91 -10.42 -6.89 2.93
C ALA A 91 -9.97 -7.93 1.90
N CYS A 92 -9.75 -9.19 2.33
CA CYS A 92 -9.44 -10.29 1.41
C CYS A 92 -10.50 -10.46 0.33
N SER A 93 -11.78 -10.49 0.73
CA SER A 93 -12.92 -10.69 -0.18
C SER A 93 -13.07 -9.56 -1.21
N ILE A 94 -12.75 -8.33 -0.84
CA ILE A 94 -12.76 -7.18 -1.76
C ILE A 94 -11.58 -7.25 -2.74
N MET A 95 -10.41 -7.62 -2.23
CA MET A 95 -9.21 -7.76 -3.06
C MET A 95 -9.36 -8.89 -4.07
N GLU A 96 -9.91 -10.03 -3.69
CA GLU A 96 -10.19 -11.16 -4.61
C GLU A 96 -11.11 -10.74 -5.78
N LYS A 97 -12.11 -9.89 -5.53
CA LYS A 97 -13.01 -9.38 -6.58
C LYS A 97 -12.32 -8.40 -7.54
N THR A 98 -11.42 -7.57 -7.02
CA THR A 98 -10.68 -6.57 -7.83
C THR A 98 -9.49 -7.16 -8.58
N HIS A 99 -9.01 -8.36 -8.19
CA HIS A 99 -7.86 -9.05 -8.78
C HIS A 99 -8.02 -9.32 -10.28
N LYS A 100 -9.24 -9.54 -10.77
CA LYS A 100 -9.48 -9.99 -12.16
C LYS A 100 -9.22 -8.94 -13.24
N SER A 101 -8.98 -7.68 -12.88
CA SER A 101 -9.10 -6.58 -13.84
C SER A 101 -7.76 -5.84 -14.13
N GLY A 102 -6.69 -6.14 -13.38
CA GLY A 102 -5.41 -5.41 -13.46
C GLY A 102 -4.14 -6.23 -13.73
N GLU A 103 -4.20 -7.56 -13.82
CA GLU A 103 -3.01 -8.35 -14.17
C GLU A 103 -2.71 -8.21 -15.66
N GLY A 104 -1.59 -7.56 -15.98
CA GLY A 104 -1.00 -7.63 -17.33
C GLY A 104 -0.71 -9.07 -17.73
N VAL A 105 -0.54 -9.32 -19.03
CA VAL A 105 -0.35 -10.67 -19.58
C VAL A 105 0.85 -11.35 -18.92
N LYS A 106 0.59 -12.27 -17.99
CA LYS A 106 1.62 -13.13 -17.41
C LYS A 106 2.09 -14.12 -18.47
N THR A 107 3.40 -14.36 -18.55
CA THR A 107 3.94 -15.41 -19.40
C THR A 107 3.48 -16.77 -18.89
N SER A 108 3.31 -17.74 -19.79
CA SER A 108 2.94 -19.12 -19.42
C SER A 108 3.90 -19.73 -18.39
N ALA A 109 5.19 -19.39 -18.47
CA ALA A 109 6.21 -19.81 -17.51
C ALA A 109 5.95 -19.29 -16.08
N ARG A 110 5.56 -18.01 -15.93
CA ARG A 110 5.24 -17.44 -14.61
C ARG A 110 3.98 -18.05 -14.00
N LEU A 111 2.98 -18.33 -14.84
CA LEU A 111 1.76 -18.99 -14.37
C LEU A 111 2.03 -20.42 -13.88
N ALA A 112 2.93 -21.15 -14.55
CA ALA A 112 3.34 -22.48 -14.12
C ALA A 112 4.10 -22.44 -12.79
N GLU A 113 5.05 -21.51 -12.62
CA GLU A 113 5.80 -21.33 -11.37
C GLU A 113 4.89 -20.93 -10.19
N GLU A 114 3.93 -20.03 -10.41
CA GLU A 114 2.91 -19.66 -9.42
C GLU A 114 2.03 -20.87 -9.04
N ALA A 115 1.71 -21.75 -9.99
CA ALA A 115 0.93 -22.96 -9.73
C ALA A 115 1.71 -24.01 -8.96
N ASP A 116 2.99 -24.22 -9.28
CA ASP A 116 3.87 -25.17 -8.58
C ASP A 116 4.13 -24.72 -7.14
N THR A 117 4.47 -23.44 -6.93
CA THR A 117 4.66 -22.89 -5.58
C THR A 117 3.38 -22.92 -4.74
N LYS A 118 2.20 -22.75 -5.37
CA LYS A 118 0.91 -22.95 -4.72
C LYS A 118 0.71 -24.42 -4.31
N ARG A 119 1.02 -25.35 -5.20
CA ARG A 119 0.88 -26.78 -4.95
C ARG A 119 1.76 -27.26 -3.79
N GLU A 120 3.06 -26.96 -3.82
CA GLU A 120 4.00 -27.32 -2.74
C GLU A 120 3.53 -26.79 -1.37
N ARG A 121 2.97 -25.58 -1.36
CA ARG A 121 2.44 -24.97 -0.15
C ARG A 121 1.19 -25.68 0.37
N ILE A 122 0.27 -26.08 -0.51
CA ILE A 122 -0.92 -26.86 -0.13
C ILE A 122 -0.47 -28.22 0.42
N GLU A 123 0.43 -28.93 -0.26
CA GLU A 123 0.96 -30.22 0.21
C GLU A 123 1.61 -30.08 1.61
N ARG A 124 2.38 -29.01 1.86
CA ARG A 124 2.91 -28.69 3.20
C ARG A 124 1.79 -28.49 4.22
N LEU A 125 0.77 -27.72 3.90
CA LEU A 125 -0.35 -27.46 4.81
C LEU A 125 -1.17 -28.72 5.11
N GLU A 126 -1.32 -29.61 4.12
CA GLU A 126 -1.96 -30.92 4.29
C GLU A 126 -1.15 -31.85 5.21
N SER A 127 0.17 -31.69 5.29
CA SER A 127 1.00 -32.45 6.24
C SER A 127 0.89 -31.97 7.69
N MET A 128 0.33 -30.77 7.92
CA MET A 128 0.17 -30.17 9.24
C MET A 128 -1.15 -30.59 9.91
N THR A 129 -1.23 -30.43 11.24
CA THR A 129 -2.50 -30.58 11.97
C THR A 129 -3.38 -29.34 11.78
N THR A 130 -4.70 -29.48 11.90
CA THR A 130 -5.64 -28.35 11.79
C THR A 130 -5.28 -27.21 12.74
N VAL A 131 -4.92 -27.52 14.00
CA VAL A 131 -4.52 -26.53 15.01
C VAL A 131 -3.26 -25.75 14.60
N GLN A 132 -2.30 -26.41 13.96
CA GLN A 132 -1.10 -25.73 13.48
C GLN A 132 -1.44 -24.75 12.35
N VAL A 133 -2.33 -25.11 11.41
CA VAL A 133 -2.76 -24.20 10.34
C VAL A 133 -3.60 -23.05 10.89
N GLU A 134 -4.49 -23.29 11.87
CA GLU A 134 -5.24 -22.23 12.56
C GLU A 134 -4.32 -21.24 13.28
N THR A 135 -3.23 -21.74 13.86
CA THR A 135 -2.20 -20.91 14.50
C THR A 135 -1.48 -20.03 13.46
N GLU A 136 -1.07 -20.61 12.32
CA GLU A 136 -0.52 -19.82 11.19
C GLU A 136 -1.51 -18.76 10.70
N ASN A 137 -2.80 -19.11 10.55
CA ASN A 137 -3.83 -18.18 10.10
C ASN A 137 -4.02 -17.02 11.08
N THR A 138 -3.98 -17.30 12.38
CA THR A 138 -4.09 -16.27 13.42
C THR A 138 -2.91 -15.31 13.34
N GLN A 139 -1.69 -15.84 13.20
CA GLN A 139 -0.49 -15.02 13.05
C GLN A 139 -0.57 -14.16 11.78
N MET A 140 -0.88 -14.76 10.64
CA MET A 140 -1.02 -14.04 9.37
C MET A 140 -2.12 -12.99 9.41
N THR A 141 -3.24 -13.26 10.09
CA THR A 141 -4.32 -12.28 10.26
C THR A 141 -3.82 -11.04 10.99
N ASN A 142 -3.05 -11.22 12.07
CA ASN A 142 -2.48 -10.10 12.83
C ASN A 142 -1.44 -9.33 11.99
N ASP A 143 -0.58 -10.03 11.27
CA ASP A 143 0.44 -9.41 10.42
C ASP A 143 -0.19 -8.63 9.27
N LEU A 144 -1.20 -9.22 8.62
CA LEU A 144 -1.96 -8.58 7.56
C LEU A 144 -2.74 -7.37 8.07
N TYR A 145 -3.30 -7.42 9.29
CA TYR A 145 -3.94 -6.27 9.90
C TYR A 145 -2.97 -5.09 10.09
N ARG A 146 -1.75 -5.33 10.59
CA ARG A 146 -0.73 -4.28 10.71
C ARG A 146 -0.36 -3.69 9.36
N LEU A 147 -0.16 -4.54 8.35
CA LEU A 147 0.14 -4.10 6.98
C LEU A 147 -1.00 -3.27 6.38
N LEU A 148 -2.26 -3.68 6.58
CA LEU A 148 -3.45 -2.93 6.16
C LEU A 148 -3.48 -1.53 6.78
N LYS A 149 -3.15 -1.41 8.07
CA LYS A 149 -3.11 -0.11 8.76
C LYS A 149 -2.02 0.80 8.19
N LYS A 150 -0.79 0.30 8.05
CA LYS A 150 0.33 1.03 7.45
C LYS A 150 0.01 1.50 6.04
N TYR A 151 -0.45 0.59 5.19
CA TYR A 151 -0.84 0.90 3.82
C TYR A 151 -1.96 1.94 3.75
N THR A 152 -2.99 1.81 4.58
CA THR A 152 -4.10 2.77 4.63
C THR A 152 -3.61 4.16 5.02
N GLY A 153 -2.67 4.26 5.97
CA GLY A 153 -2.04 5.53 6.34
C GLY A 153 -1.36 6.19 5.14
N LEU A 154 -0.44 5.47 4.48
CA LEU A 154 0.23 5.99 3.28
C LEU A 154 -0.74 6.37 2.16
N ARG A 155 -1.78 5.57 1.93
CA ARG A 155 -2.77 5.84 0.89
C ARG A 155 -3.60 7.08 1.19
N ASN A 156 -3.97 7.33 2.45
CA ASN A 156 -4.63 8.58 2.83
C ASN A 156 -3.72 9.78 2.54
N LEU A 157 -2.42 9.72 2.86
CA LEU A 157 -1.48 10.80 2.53
C LEU A 157 -1.44 11.13 1.05
N ILE A 158 -1.40 10.11 0.18
CA ILE A 158 -1.39 10.31 -1.27
C ILE A 158 -2.72 10.91 -1.76
N ARG A 159 -3.86 10.45 -1.22
CA ARG A 159 -5.17 10.99 -1.57
C ARG A 159 -5.32 12.45 -1.14
N ASP A 160 -4.96 12.76 0.11
CA ASP A 160 -5.10 14.10 0.67
C ASP A 160 -4.16 15.06 -0.08
N LEU A 161 -2.92 14.64 -0.40
CA LEU A 161 -2.01 15.38 -1.27
C LEU A 161 -2.61 15.68 -2.66
N LYS A 162 -3.34 14.73 -3.26
CA LYS A 162 -4.01 14.93 -4.55
C LYS A 162 -5.12 15.96 -4.45
N GLU A 163 -5.94 15.89 -3.40
CA GLU A 163 -7.04 16.82 -3.15
C GLU A 163 -6.52 18.25 -2.93
N GLU A 164 -5.52 18.41 -2.06
CA GLU A 164 -4.86 19.68 -1.80
C GLU A 164 -4.17 20.23 -3.04
N TYR A 165 -3.40 19.38 -3.75
CA TYR A 165 -2.72 19.79 -4.98
C TYR A 165 -3.70 20.29 -6.05
N ASN A 166 -4.82 19.61 -6.22
CA ASN A 166 -5.87 20.05 -7.15
C ASN A 166 -6.50 21.37 -6.70
N SER A 167 -6.82 21.49 -5.42
CA SER A 167 -7.35 22.71 -4.81
C SER A 167 -6.37 23.89 -4.93
N SER A 168 -5.06 23.64 -4.94
CA SER A 168 -4.07 24.72 -5.09
C SER A 168 -4.01 25.34 -6.49
N LYS A 169 -4.60 24.70 -7.51
CA LYS A 169 -4.48 25.15 -8.92
C LYS A 169 -5.14 26.50 -9.21
N VAL A 170 -6.07 26.95 -8.36
CA VAL A 170 -6.68 28.28 -8.43
C VAL A 170 -5.66 29.39 -8.16
N TYR A 171 -4.62 29.12 -7.39
CA TYR A 171 -3.63 30.13 -7.01
C TYR A 171 -2.55 30.32 -8.08
N PRO A 172 -2.15 31.58 -8.37
CA PRO A 172 -0.98 31.86 -9.21
C PRO A 172 0.33 31.44 -8.52
N ILE A 173 1.44 31.44 -9.26
CA ILE A 173 2.73 30.86 -8.83
C ILE A 173 3.18 31.36 -7.44
N PHE A 174 3.13 32.67 -7.19
CA PHE A 174 3.65 33.26 -5.95
C PHE A 174 2.93 32.75 -4.68
N PRO A 175 1.59 32.86 -4.55
CA PRO A 175 0.88 32.29 -3.41
C PRO A 175 0.87 30.76 -3.42
N ARG A 176 0.95 30.12 -4.59
CA ARG A 176 0.92 28.66 -4.69
C ARG A 176 2.21 28.00 -4.22
N TYR A 177 3.36 28.65 -4.42
CA TYR A 177 4.67 28.11 -4.03
C TYR A 177 4.78 27.71 -2.55
N PRO A 178 4.43 28.56 -1.56
CA PRO A 178 4.45 28.14 -0.16
C PRO A 178 3.45 27.01 0.12
N ILE A 179 2.26 27.02 -0.49
CA ILE A 179 1.27 25.93 -0.33
C ILE A 179 1.87 24.60 -0.79
N LEU A 180 2.53 24.53 -1.95
CA LEU A 180 3.17 23.29 -2.41
C LEU A 180 4.29 22.82 -1.47
N LYS A 181 5.03 23.74 -0.85
CA LYS A 181 6.05 23.37 0.13
C LYS A 181 5.41 22.79 1.39
N ASP A 182 4.34 23.40 1.85
CA ASP A 182 3.69 23.02 3.10
C ASP A 182 2.97 21.68 2.95
N MET A 183 2.31 21.40 1.81
CA MET A 183 1.81 20.05 1.48
C MET A 183 2.88 18.95 1.64
N ILE A 184 4.09 19.21 1.11
CA ILE A 184 5.19 18.24 1.20
C ILE A 184 5.65 18.11 2.66
N LYS A 185 5.81 19.25 3.37
CA LYS A 185 6.17 19.25 4.80
C LYS A 185 5.16 18.49 5.65
N ASP A 186 3.87 18.66 5.39
CA ASP A 186 2.80 18.05 6.18
C ASP A 186 2.87 16.52 6.09
N ILE A 187 3.22 15.98 4.92
CA ILE A 187 3.57 14.56 4.76
C ILE A 187 4.77 14.19 5.63
N MET A 188 5.85 14.98 5.63
CA MET A 188 7.07 14.67 6.40
C MET A 188 6.84 14.56 7.89
N HIS A 189 5.93 15.38 8.42
CA HIS A 189 5.63 15.40 9.84
C HIS A 189 4.47 14.46 10.20
N ASN A 190 3.89 13.77 9.21
CA ASN A 190 2.80 12.86 9.46
C ASN A 190 3.30 11.57 10.14
N PRO A 191 2.67 11.12 11.25
CA PRO A 191 3.07 9.90 11.95
C PRO A 191 3.11 8.66 11.05
N ASP A 192 2.16 8.51 10.13
CA ASP A 192 2.08 7.35 9.23
C ASP A 192 3.28 7.32 8.27
N TYR A 193 3.81 8.49 7.87
CA TYR A 193 5.03 8.58 7.06
C TYR A 193 6.30 8.35 7.89
N MET A 194 6.34 8.92 9.11
CA MET A 194 7.49 8.79 10.01
C MET A 194 7.75 7.34 10.43
N GLU A 195 6.68 6.57 10.70
CA GLU A 195 6.79 5.13 10.98
C GLU A 195 7.52 4.39 9.86
N VAL A 196 7.23 4.73 8.61
CA VAL A 196 7.82 4.10 7.42
C VAL A 196 9.27 4.52 7.19
N CYS A 197 9.66 5.75 7.53
CA CYS A 197 11.06 6.19 7.44
C CYS A 197 11.97 5.35 8.33
N HIS A 198 11.53 5.05 9.55
CA HIS A 198 12.29 4.23 10.49
C HIS A 198 12.48 2.79 10.03
N GLU A 199 11.63 2.28 9.13
CA GLU A 199 11.83 0.96 8.51
C GLU A 199 12.93 0.95 7.44
N VAL A 200 13.17 2.09 6.78
CA VAL A 200 14.22 2.19 5.74
C VAL A 200 15.62 2.23 6.38
N ASP A 201 15.73 2.81 7.58
CA ASP A 201 16.99 2.89 8.32
C ASP A 201 17.41 1.54 8.96
N GLN A 202 16.53 0.53 8.95
CA GLN A 202 16.76 -0.79 9.55
C GLN A 202 17.03 -1.91 8.53
N ALA A 203 16.97 -1.61 7.22
CA ALA A 203 17.21 -2.55 6.12
C ALA A 203 18.59 -2.33 5.48
#